data_AF-A0A0K0DR69-F1
#
_entry.id   AF-A0A0K0DR69-F1
#
_cell.length_a   1.000
_cell.length_b   1.000
_cell.length_c   1.000
_cell.angle_alpha   90.00
_cell.angle_beta   90.00
_cell.angle_gamma   90.00
#
_symmetry.space_group_name_H-M   'P 1'
#
loop_
_entity.id
_entity.type
_entity.pdbx_description
1 polymer ?
#
loop_
_entity_poly.entity_id
_entity_poly.type
_entity_poly.pdbx_seq_one_letter_code
_entity_poly.pdbx_strand_id
1 'polypeptide(L)'
;LRNCGLFRGQGNEARFFLLLCLAYLKPTHSLLSPERGGWLCSRVACQALPEWTWGLFIRVVPVSGEVVAEYTVEETTMRLSIVMPLDWPLSVPSIQLDKAIVPSEKAKKWLLQLTAYLFHQNGSTVEGIMMWRRNVDRDVEGAEACTICMMTIHSTNHQLPKVKCRSCKNKFHSNCLYKWFESSSQSTCPLCRANFI
;
A
#
# COMPACT_ATOMS: atom_id res chain seq x y z
N LEU A 1 -15.03 -4.30 -26.02
CA LEU A 1 -16.18 -5.23 -25.84
C LEU A 1 -15.70 -6.43 -25.04
N ARG A 2 -16.46 -6.82 -24.00
CA ARG A 2 -16.18 -7.79 -22.91
C ARG A 2 -15.28 -7.20 -21.80
N ASN A 3 -15.71 -6.87 -20.59
CA ASN A 3 -16.96 -7.03 -19.85
C ASN A 3 -17.10 -5.83 -18.88
N CYS A 4 -18.00 -4.89 -19.15
CA CYS A 4 -18.56 -4.03 -18.09
C CYS A 4 -19.87 -4.72 -17.67
N GLY A 5 -19.81 -5.48 -16.58
CA GLY A 5 -20.99 -6.12 -16.01
C GLY A 5 -21.92 -5.04 -15.44
N LEU A 6 -23.18 -5.05 -15.86
CA LEU A 6 -24.25 -4.34 -15.16
C LEU A 6 -24.29 -4.86 -13.72
N PHE A 7 -23.98 -4.01 -12.75
CA PHE A 7 -24.13 -4.34 -11.34
C PHE A 7 -25.57 -4.04 -10.91
N ARG A 8 -26.38 -5.09 -10.68
CA ARG A 8 -27.67 -4.99 -9.98
C ARG A 8 -27.44 -5.33 -8.50
N GLY A 9 -26.93 -4.37 -7.73
CA GLY A 9 -26.87 -4.45 -6.27
C GLY A 9 -27.97 -3.59 -5.64
N GLN A 10 -28.78 -4.17 -4.76
CA GLN A 10 -29.68 -3.42 -3.88
C GLN A 10 -28.91 -2.95 -2.64
N GLY A 11 -29.07 -1.67 -2.26
CA GLY A 11 -28.53 -1.10 -1.03
C GLY A 11 -27.51 0.03 -1.21
N ASN A 12 -27.10 0.62 -0.09
CA ASN A 12 -26.26 1.84 0.02
C ASN A 12 -24.89 1.80 -0.70
N GLU A 13 -24.49 0.67 -1.28
CA GLU A 13 -23.24 0.52 -2.03
C GLU A 13 -23.29 1.13 -3.44
N ALA A 14 -24.48 1.30 -4.03
CA ALA A 14 -24.65 1.98 -5.31
C ALA A 14 -24.30 3.49 -5.23
N ARG A 15 -24.37 4.08 -4.04
CA ARG A 15 -23.96 5.49 -3.80
C ARG A 15 -22.45 5.65 -3.76
N PHE A 16 -21.69 4.64 -3.31
CA PHE A 16 -20.23 4.70 -3.21
C PHE A 16 -19.53 4.66 -4.57
N PHE A 17 -20.04 3.88 -5.54
CA PHE A 17 -19.48 3.85 -6.90
C PHE A 17 -19.77 5.13 -7.70
N LEU A 18 -20.96 5.72 -7.54
CA LEU A 18 -21.26 7.03 -8.12
C LEU A 18 -20.40 8.12 -7.47
N LEU A 19 -20.14 8.04 -6.16
CA LEU A 19 -19.30 8.99 -5.44
C LEU A 19 -17.81 8.86 -5.78
N LEU A 20 -17.29 7.69 -6.12
CA LEU A 20 -15.91 7.57 -6.62
C LEU A 20 -15.73 8.20 -8.02
N CYS A 21 -16.76 8.15 -8.88
CA CYS A 21 -16.76 8.90 -10.15
C CYS A 21 -17.02 10.41 -9.95
N LEU A 22 -17.90 10.79 -9.02
CA LEU A 22 -18.28 12.19 -8.78
C LEU A 22 -17.29 12.95 -7.89
N ALA A 23 -16.54 12.29 -7.01
CA ALA A 23 -15.55 12.94 -6.13
C ALA A 23 -14.24 13.30 -6.86
N TYR A 24 -14.01 12.76 -8.06
CA TYR A 24 -12.83 13.08 -8.90
C TYR A 24 -13.14 14.01 -10.09
N LEU A 25 -14.41 14.25 -10.41
CA LEU A 25 -14.82 15.26 -11.37
C LEU A 25 -15.22 16.53 -10.61
N LYS A 26 -14.29 17.48 -10.45
CA LYS A 26 -14.69 18.86 -10.12
C LYS A 26 -15.65 19.35 -11.21
N PRO A 27 -16.78 20.00 -10.87
CA PRO A 27 -17.68 20.57 -11.85
C PRO A 27 -17.06 21.85 -12.39
N THR A 28 -16.18 21.76 -13.39
CA THR A 28 -15.98 22.88 -14.30
C THR A 28 -17.19 22.91 -15.21
N HIS A 29 -17.97 23.97 -15.03
CA HIS A 29 -19.32 24.21 -15.51
C HIS A 29 -19.37 24.34 -17.05
N SER A 30 -19.11 23.26 -17.80
CA SER A 30 -19.25 23.26 -19.27
C SER A 30 -19.40 21.90 -19.97
N LEU A 31 -19.51 20.75 -19.26
CA LEU A 31 -19.59 19.43 -19.91
C LEU A 31 -20.80 18.56 -19.49
N LEU A 32 -21.93 19.19 -19.14
CA LEU A 32 -23.19 18.47 -18.93
C LEU A 32 -24.17 18.82 -20.06
N SER A 33 -24.25 17.95 -21.08
CA SER A 33 -25.42 17.89 -21.97
C SER A 33 -26.19 16.61 -21.68
N PRO A 34 -27.53 16.68 -21.50
CA PRO A 34 -28.34 15.53 -21.13
C PRO A 34 -28.78 14.79 -22.39
N GLU A 35 -27.98 13.86 -22.87
CA GLU A 35 -28.44 12.86 -23.85
C GLU A 35 -28.58 11.51 -23.14
N ARG A 36 -29.85 11.19 -22.83
CA ARG A 36 -30.42 9.85 -22.58
C ARG A 36 -29.44 8.74 -22.13
N GLY A 37 -29.37 8.55 -20.81
CA GLY A 37 -29.28 7.21 -20.23
C GLY A 37 -27.91 6.53 -20.27
N GLY A 38 -26.87 7.19 -19.76
CA GLY A 38 -25.64 6.49 -19.38
C GLY A 38 -24.44 7.41 -19.19
N TRP A 39 -23.77 7.30 -18.04
CA TRP A 39 -22.47 7.92 -17.81
C TRP A 39 -21.39 7.08 -18.49
N LEU A 40 -21.07 7.40 -19.74
CA LEU A 40 -19.86 6.89 -20.38
C LEU A 40 -18.68 7.71 -19.85
N CYS A 41 -17.81 7.06 -19.05
CA CYS A 41 -16.50 7.63 -18.74
C CYS A 41 -15.71 7.71 -20.05
N SER A 42 -15.69 8.90 -20.65
CA SER A 42 -14.93 9.16 -21.87
C SER A 42 -13.45 8.97 -21.55
N ARG A 43 -12.73 8.39 -22.51
CA ARG A 43 -11.31 7.96 -22.45
C ARG A 43 -10.31 9.07 -22.04
N VAL A 44 -10.79 10.30 -21.87
CA VAL A 44 -10.04 11.54 -21.63
C VAL A 44 -9.82 11.80 -20.13
N ALA A 45 -10.60 11.19 -19.23
CA ALA A 45 -10.48 11.41 -17.78
C ALA A 45 -9.29 10.72 -17.10
N CYS A 46 -8.53 9.88 -17.82
CA CYS A 46 -7.38 9.16 -17.24
C CYS A 46 -6.09 9.99 -17.14
N GLN A 47 -6.04 11.24 -17.64
CA GLN A 47 -4.77 11.95 -17.84
C GLN A 47 -4.35 12.97 -16.77
N ALA A 48 -4.99 13.01 -15.60
CA ALA A 48 -4.46 13.81 -14.49
C ALA A 48 -4.88 13.24 -13.14
N LEU A 49 -4.28 12.10 -12.75
CA LEU A 49 -4.36 11.68 -11.36
C LEU A 49 -3.45 12.61 -10.51
N PRO A 50 -3.94 13.14 -9.39
CA PRO A 50 -3.21 14.11 -8.57
C PRO A 50 -1.93 13.51 -7.94
N GLU A 51 -0.96 14.35 -7.56
CA GLU A 51 0.36 13.92 -7.02
C GLU A 51 0.30 12.89 -5.90
N TRP A 52 -0.76 12.94 -5.09
CA TRP A 52 -0.97 12.00 -4.00
C TRP A 52 -1.38 10.59 -4.44
N THR A 53 -1.54 10.27 -5.73
CA THR A 53 -1.77 8.88 -6.20
C THR A 53 -0.51 8.24 -6.78
N TRP A 54 0.63 8.93 -6.75
CA TRP A 54 1.85 8.42 -7.39
C TRP A 54 2.27 7.08 -6.77
N GLY A 55 2.46 6.08 -7.62
CA GLY A 55 2.82 4.72 -7.25
C GLY A 55 1.68 3.86 -6.69
N LEU A 56 0.48 4.38 -6.41
CA LEU A 56 -0.65 3.62 -5.86
C LEU A 56 -1.72 3.33 -6.92
N PHE A 57 -1.99 2.05 -7.16
CA PHE A 57 -3.03 1.57 -8.05
C PHE A 57 -4.06 0.75 -7.28
N ILE A 58 -5.34 1.10 -7.39
CA ILE A 58 -6.44 0.39 -6.74
C ILE A 58 -7.36 -0.20 -7.80
N ARG A 59 -7.68 -1.48 -7.69
CA ARG A 59 -8.65 -2.17 -8.55
C ARG A 59 -9.59 -3.06 -7.73
N VAL A 60 -10.76 -3.34 -8.29
CA VAL A 60 -11.71 -4.32 -7.74
C VAL A 60 -11.76 -5.49 -8.70
N VAL A 61 -11.66 -6.72 -8.17
CA VAL A 61 -11.82 -7.96 -8.93
C VAL A 61 -13.31 -8.32 -8.92
N PRO A 62 -14.02 -8.19 -10.05
CA PRO A 62 -15.50 -8.28 -10.04
C PRO A 62 -16.03 -9.66 -9.65
N VAL A 63 -15.26 -10.72 -9.88
CA VAL A 63 -15.69 -12.11 -9.64
C VAL A 63 -15.63 -12.46 -8.15
N SER A 64 -14.57 -12.03 -7.45
CA SER A 64 -14.38 -12.32 -6.02
C SER A 64 -14.84 -11.18 -5.11
N GLY A 65 -15.09 -9.99 -5.64
CA GLY A 65 -15.31 -8.78 -4.83
C GLY A 65 -14.04 -8.30 -4.12
N GLU A 66 -12.87 -8.88 -4.44
CA GLU A 66 -11.59 -8.53 -3.83
C GLU A 66 -11.15 -7.12 -4.26
N VAL A 67 -10.84 -6.27 -3.29
CA VAL A 67 -10.20 -4.98 -3.52
C VAL A 67 -8.70 -5.17 -3.42
N VAL A 68 -7.98 -4.86 -4.50
CA VAL A 68 -6.52 -4.98 -4.59
C VAL A 68 -5.91 -3.60 -4.73
N ALA A 69 -5.01 -3.26 -3.82
CA ALA A 69 -4.17 -2.07 -3.90
C ALA A 69 -2.71 -2.48 -4.10
N GLU A 70 -2.08 -1.97 -5.15
CA GLU A 70 -0.66 -2.13 -5.42
C GLU A 70 0.03 -0.80 -5.21
N TYR A 71 1.05 -0.78 -4.35
CA TYR A 71 1.81 0.42 -4.04
C TYR A 71 3.29 0.22 -4.32
N THR A 72 3.82 0.99 -5.25
CA THR A 72 5.24 0.97 -5.63
C THR A 72 5.99 2.11 -4.95
N VAL A 73 7.02 1.74 -4.19
CA VAL A 73 7.99 2.65 -3.58
C VAL A 73 9.38 2.26 -4.06
N GLU A 74 10.12 3.22 -4.62
CA GLU A 74 11.38 2.95 -5.34
C GLU A 74 11.15 1.88 -6.42
N GLU A 75 11.79 0.71 -6.31
CA GLU A 75 11.62 -0.44 -7.22
C GLU A 75 10.77 -1.57 -6.62
N THR A 76 10.18 -1.35 -5.44
CA THR A 76 9.44 -2.37 -4.70
C THR A 76 7.94 -2.14 -4.74
N THR A 77 7.21 -3.08 -5.35
CA THR A 77 5.74 -3.08 -5.36
C THR A 77 5.17 -3.98 -4.27
N MET A 78 4.51 -3.38 -3.28
CA MET A 78 3.68 -4.09 -2.30
C MET A 78 2.27 -4.30 -2.83
N ARG A 79 1.61 -5.38 -2.39
CA ARG A 79 0.22 -5.67 -2.75
C ARG A 79 -0.61 -5.92 -1.50
N LEU A 80 -1.65 -5.11 -1.32
CA LEU A 80 -2.66 -5.24 -0.26
C LEU A 80 -3.96 -5.75 -0.89
N SER A 81 -4.44 -6.89 -0.40
CA SER A 81 -5.70 -7.51 -0.82
C SER A 81 -6.70 -7.47 0.32
N ILE A 82 -7.91 -7.00 0.06
CA ILE A 82 -9.01 -6.90 1.02
C ILE A 82 -10.21 -7.65 0.44
N VAL A 83 -10.75 -8.60 1.19
CA VAL A 83 -11.96 -9.34 0.84
C VAL A 83 -12.98 -9.15 1.96
N MET A 84 -14.13 -8.57 1.60
CA MET A 84 -15.28 -8.48 2.48
C MET A 84 -16.04 -9.82 2.45
N PRO A 85 -16.40 -10.40 3.60
CA PRO A 85 -17.15 -11.64 3.64
C PRO A 85 -18.62 -11.40 3.25
N LEU A 86 -19.32 -12.46 2.82
CA LEU A 86 -20.71 -12.37 2.34
C LEU A 86 -21.71 -11.98 3.44
N ASP A 87 -21.38 -12.28 4.69
CA ASP A 87 -22.15 -11.97 5.89
C ASP A 87 -21.65 -10.69 6.58
N TRP A 88 -20.91 -9.83 5.87
CA TRP A 88 -20.51 -8.51 6.38
C TRP A 88 -21.74 -7.72 6.89
N PRO A 89 -21.72 -7.13 8.10
CA PRO A 89 -20.59 -6.93 9.01
C PRO A 89 -20.49 -7.94 10.18
N LEU A 90 -21.04 -9.16 10.05
CA LEU A 90 -20.96 -10.17 11.12
C LEU A 90 -19.57 -10.80 11.20
N SER A 91 -18.95 -11.07 10.06
CA SER A 91 -17.59 -11.60 9.95
C SER A 91 -16.58 -10.51 9.61
N VAL A 92 -15.37 -10.68 10.12
CA VAL A 92 -14.24 -9.75 9.88
C VAL A 92 -13.73 -9.84 8.44
N PRO A 93 -13.22 -8.72 7.87
CA PRO A 93 -12.69 -8.72 6.52
C PRO A 93 -11.34 -9.44 6.49
N SER A 94 -11.10 -10.23 5.44
CA SER A 94 -9.81 -10.88 5.21
C SER A 94 -8.87 -9.89 4.53
N ILE A 95 -7.71 -9.65 5.15
CA ILE A 95 -6.72 -8.69 4.65
C ILE A 95 -5.37 -9.39 4.54
N GLN A 96 -4.77 -9.30 3.35
CA GLN A 96 -3.47 -9.91 3.04
C GLN A 96 -2.52 -8.83 2.53
N LEU A 97 -1.26 -8.88 2.97
CA LEU A 97 -0.20 -7.99 2.53
C LEU A 97 0.99 -8.80 2.03
N ASP A 98 1.25 -8.69 0.74
CA ASP A 98 2.39 -9.30 0.08
C ASP A 98 3.57 -8.33 0.01
N LYS A 99 4.78 -8.87 0.13
CA LYS A 99 6.05 -8.14 -0.06
C LYS A 99 6.23 -6.94 0.87
N ALA A 100 5.79 -7.05 2.13
CA ALA A 100 5.93 -6.00 3.13
C ALA A 100 7.40 -5.58 3.32
N ILE A 101 7.66 -4.27 3.31
CA ILE A 101 9.02 -3.71 3.45
C ILE A 101 9.53 -3.64 4.90
N VAL A 102 8.64 -3.92 5.85
CA VAL A 102 8.90 -3.90 7.30
C VAL A 102 8.86 -5.31 7.88
N PRO A 103 9.42 -5.53 9.09
CA PRO A 103 9.29 -6.80 9.81
C PRO A 103 7.84 -7.25 9.98
N SER A 104 7.64 -8.57 10.05
CA SER A 104 6.32 -9.20 10.07
C SER A 104 5.43 -8.69 11.21
N GLU A 105 6.01 -8.38 12.37
CA GLU A 105 5.32 -7.87 13.54
C GLU A 105 4.72 -6.48 13.28
N LYS A 106 5.45 -5.63 12.55
CA LYS A 106 5.00 -4.28 12.21
C LYS A 106 3.96 -4.31 11.08
N ALA A 107 4.16 -5.16 10.08
CA ALA A 107 3.16 -5.41 9.03
C ALA A 107 1.84 -5.90 9.63
N LYS A 108 1.88 -6.87 10.56
CA LYS A 108 0.70 -7.34 11.29
C LYS A 108 0.00 -6.22 12.05
N LYS A 109 0.74 -5.29 12.68
CA LYS A 109 0.14 -4.12 13.34
C LYS A 109 -0.59 -3.21 12.36
N TRP A 110 -0.04 -2.96 11.16
CA TRP A 110 -0.74 -2.20 10.13
C TRP A 110 -2.04 -2.89 9.69
N LEU A 111 -2.00 -4.22 9.51
CA LEU A 111 -3.18 -5.00 9.16
C LEU A 111 -4.25 -4.95 10.26
N LEU A 112 -3.86 -5.11 11.52
CA LEU A 112 -4.79 -5.00 12.65
C LEU A 112 -5.44 -3.61 12.74
N GLN A 113 -4.66 -2.54 12.53
CA GLN A 113 -5.18 -1.18 12.48
C GLN A 113 -6.20 -1.02 11.35
N LEU A 114 -5.91 -1.57 10.17
CA LEU A 114 -6.80 -1.54 9.02
C LEU A 114 -8.07 -2.36 9.27
N THR A 115 -7.96 -3.58 9.80
CA THR A 115 -9.11 -4.40 10.17
C THR A 115 -10.01 -3.67 11.16
N ALA A 116 -9.44 -3.05 12.20
CA ALA A 116 -10.21 -2.31 13.19
C ALA A 116 -10.92 -1.08 12.58
N TYR A 117 -10.25 -0.37 11.68
CA TYR A 117 -10.85 0.76 10.96
C TYR A 117 -12.06 0.33 10.12
N LEU A 118 -11.91 -0.74 9.33
CA LEU A 118 -12.97 -1.21 8.45
C LEU A 118 -14.14 -1.81 9.24
N PHE A 119 -13.85 -2.66 10.24
CA PHE A 119 -14.85 -3.45 10.93
C PHE A 119 -15.52 -2.74 12.12
N HIS A 120 -14.74 -2.05 12.96
CA HIS A 120 -15.28 -1.42 14.17
C HIS A 120 -15.74 0.02 13.97
N GLN A 121 -15.15 0.72 12.99
CA GLN A 121 -15.45 2.13 12.72
C GLN A 121 -16.31 2.30 11.47
N ASN A 122 -16.70 1.20 10.80
CA ASN A 122 -17.40 1.21 9.52
C ASN A 122 -16.73 2.15 8.49
N GLY A 123 -15.39 2.17 8.48
CA GLY A 123 -14.60 3.08 7.67
C GLY A 123 -14.63 2.75 6.18
N SER A 124 -14.37 3.75 5.35
CA SER A 124 -14.28 3.58 3.88
C SER A 124 -13.07 2.74 3.49
N THR A 125 -13.25 1.73 2.64
CA THR A 125 -12.15 0.87 2.14
C THR A 125 -11.02 1.68 1.50
N VAL A 126 -11.35 2.71 0.74
CA VAL A 126 -10.36 3.59 0.08
C VAL A 126 -9.55 4.36 1.12
N GLU A 127 -10.19 4.92 2.14
CA GLU A 127 -9.49 5.63 3.21
C GLU A 127 -8.62 4.70 4.05
N GLY A 128 -9.07 3.45 4.25
CA GLY A 128 -8.27 2.40 4.87
C GLY A 128 -7.00 2.09 4.07
N ILE A 129 -7.11 1.96 2.74
CA ILE A 129 -5.95 1.80 1.85
C ILE A 129 -5.02 3.01 1.94
N MET A 130 -5.56 4.24 1.97
CA MET A 130 -4.77 5.46 2.14
C MET A 130 -4.07 5.50 3.51
N MET A 131 -4.72 5.01 4.57
CA MET A 131 -4.09 4.86 5.89
C MET A 131 -2.92 3.87 5.85
N TRP A 132 -3.11 2.71 5.22
CA TRP A 132 -2.02 1.74 5.02
C TRP A 132 -0.86 2.35 4.25
N ARG A 133 -1.12 3.07 3.15
CA ARG A 133 -0.09 3.78 2.40
C ARG A 133 0.68 4.77 3.28
N ARG A 134 -0.01 5.62 4.05
CA ARG A 134 0.67 6.58 4.95
C ARG A 134 1.58 5.88 5.96
N ASN A 135 1.21 4.68 6.42
CA ASN A 135 2.07 3.87 7.27
C ASN A 135 3.34 3.44 6.55
N VAL A 136 3.25 3.05 5.27
CA VAL A 136 4.41 2.75 4.42
C VAL A 136 5.28 3.99 4.25
N ASP A 137 4.70 5.12 3.82
CA ASP A 137 5.41 6.37 3.53
C ASP A 137 6.21 6.84 4.74
N ARG A 138 5.58 6.88 5.92
CA ARG A 138 6.23 7.24 7.19
C ARG A 138 7.42 6.34 7.51
N ASP A 139 7.30 5.04 7.23
CA ASP A 139 8.34 4.07 7.53
C ASP A 139 9.53 4.15 6.58
N VAL A 140 9.27 4.49 5.31
CA VAL A 140 10.31 4.76 4.30
C VAL A 140 11.02 6.08 4.60
N GLU A 141 10.27 7.15 4.87
CA GLU A 141 10.83 8.47 5.20
C GLU A 141 11.67 8.44 6.49
N GLY A 142 11.27 7.64 7.49
CA GLY A 142 12.03 7.45 8.72
C GLY A 142 13.21 6.48 8.62
N ALA A 143 13.44 5.86 7.44
CA ALA A 143 14.53 4.93 7.22
C ALA A 143 15.74 5.64 6.63
N GLU A 144 16.90 5.43 7.24
CA GLU A 144 18.19 5.83 6.68
C GLU A 144 18.64 4.77 5.68
N ALA A 145 19.29 5.18 4.59
CA ALA A 145 19.87 4.26 3.62
C ALA A 145 20.97 3.38 4.26
N CYS A 146 21.02 2.11 3.86
CA CYS A 146 22.06 1.19 4.31
C CYS A 146 23.41 1.57 3.71
N THR A 147 24.41 1.87 4.52
CA THR A 147 25.73 2.31 4.03
C THR A 147 26.59 1.19 3.43
N ILE A 148 26.10 -0.05 3.34
CA ILE A 148 26.81 -1.15 2.66
C ILE A 148 26.38 -1.22 1.19
N CYS A 149 25.08 -1.15 0.92
CA CYS A 149 24.53 -1.27 -0.43
C CYS A 149 23.99 0.05 -1.01
N MET A 150 24.03 1.13 -0.23
CA MET A 150 23.56 2.47 -0.58
C MET A 150 22.08 2.56 -0.98
N MET A 151 21.26 1.60 -0.52
CA MET A 151 19.82 1.56 -0.79
C MET A 151 19.01 1.70 0.51
N THR A 152 17.83 2.32 0.42
CA THR A 152 16.84 2.33 1.49
C THR A 152 16.09 1.00 1.52
N ILE A 153 15.50 0.58 0.41
CA ILE A 153 14.87 -0.74 0.30
C ILE A 153 15.86 -1.71 -0.36
N HIS A 154 16.17 -2.83 0.28
CA HIS A 154 17.10 -3.80 -0.28
C HIS A 154 16.52 -4.48 -1.53
N SER A 155 17.29 -4.55 -2.62
CA SER A 155 16.82 -5.03 -3.93
C SER A 155 16.23 -6.44 -3.96
N THR A 156 16.76 -7.39 -3.17
CA THR A 156 16.27 -8.79 -3.19
C THR A 156 15.23 -9.15 -2.13
N ASN A 157 15.39 -8.71 -0.87
CA ASN A 157 14.47 -9.07 0.21
C ASN A 157 13.46 -7.96 0.54
N HIS A 158 13.58 -6.81 -0.11
CA HIS A 158 12.66 -5.68 -0.01
C HIS A 158 12.52 -5.13 1.41
N GLN A 159 13.47 -5.37 2.30
CA GLN A 159 13.42 -4.90 3.68
C GLN A 159 14.11 -3.54 3.84
N LEU A 160 13.62 -2.76 4.81
CA LEU A 160 14.30 -1.57 5.31
C LEU A 160 15.48 -1.91 6.24
N PRO A 161 16.45 -0.99 6.44
CA PRO A 161 17.57 -1.19 7.36
C PRO A 161 17.06 -1.21 8.79
N LYS A 162 17.26 -2.34 9.46
CA LYS A 162 16.73 -2.59 10.81
C LYS A 162 17.79 -2.86 11.86
N VAL A 163 18.99 -3.28 11.45
CA VAL A 163 20.06 -3.61 12.39
C VAL A 163 20.87 -2.36 12.67
N LYS A 164 20.79 -1.85 13.90
CA LYS A 164 21.44 -0.61 14.32
C LYS A 164 22.73 -0.91 15.07
N CYS A 165 23.84 -0.27 14.68
CA CYS A 165 25.08 -0.33 15.47
C CYS A 165 24.89 0.36 16.82
N ARG A 166 25.30 -0.29 17.91
CA ARG A 166 25.18 0.28 19.26
C ARG A 166 26.08 1.50 19.46
N SER A 167 27.27 1.51 18.86
CA SER A 167 28.25 2.59 19.03
C SER A 167 27.95 3.79 18.13
N CYS A 168 27.93 3.61 16.80
CA CYS A 168 27.76 4.73 15.86
C CYS A 168 26.32 4.99 15.42
N LYS A 169 25.35 4.18 15.86
CA LYS A 169 23.90 4.34 15.60
C LYS A 169 23.44 4.21 14.13
N ASN A 170 24.35 4.02 13.17
CA ASN A 170 24.00 3.71 11.77
C ASN A 170 23.22 2.39 11.65
N LYS A 171 22.31 2.33 10.67
CA LYS A 171 21.47 1.17 10.39
C LYS A 171 21.90 0.42 9.12
N PHE A 172 21.69 -0.88 9.13
CA PHE A 172 22.02 -1.79 8.03
C PHE A 172 20.87 -2.75 7.74
N HIS A 173 20.74 -3.19 6.49
CA HIS A 173 19.92 -4.36 6.17
C HIS A 173 20.55 -5.59 6.82
N SER A 174 19.73 -6.49 7.36
CA SER A 174 20.23 -7.73 7.96
C SER A 174 21.05 -8.57 6.98
N ASN A 175 20.65 -8.61 5.71
CA ASN A 175 21.37 -9.37 4.67
C ASN A 175 22.74 -8.75 4.34
N CYS A 176 22.81 -7.42 4.18
CA CYS A 176 24.07 -6.73 3.94
C CYS A 176 25.05 -6.92 5.10
N LEU A 177 24.56 -6.79 6.33
CA LEU A 177 25.40 -6.93 7.52
C LEU A 177 25.88 -8.37 7.71
N TYR A 178 25.01 -9.36 7.47
CA TYR A 178 25.38 -10.77 7.55
C TYR A 178 26.50 -11.10 6.56
N LYS A 179 26.35 -10.72 5.29
CA LYS A 179 27.39 -10.92 4.25
C LYS A 179 28.71 -10.23 4.60
N TRP A 180 28.65 -9.06 5.23
CA TRP A 180 29.84 -8.35 5.69
C TRP A 180 30.60 -9.12 6.78
N PHE A 181 29.90 -9.74 7.73
CA PHE A 181 30.55 -10.55 8.76
C PHE A 181 31.16 -11.82 8.18
N GLU A 182 30.49 -12.46 7.22
CA GLU A 182 31.04 -13.62 6.53
C GLU A 182 32.34 -13.27 5.76
N SER A 183 32.36 -12.14 5.05
CA SER A 183 33.53 -11.74 4.26
C SER A 183 34.70 -11.23 5.10
N SER A 184 34.43 -10.55 6.21
CA SER A 184 35.45 -9.97 7.09
C SER A 184 35.96 -10.92 8.18
N SER A 185 35.32 -12.08 8.37
CA SER A 185 35.56 -13.03 9.47
C SER A 185 35.48 -12.41 10.88
N GLN A 186 34.86 -11.22 11.01
CA GLN A 186 34.74 -10.48 12.26
C GLN A 186 33.34 -9.86 12.38
N SER A 187 32.80 -9.85 13.60
CA SER A 187 31.52 -9.22 13.91
C SER A 187 31.67 -7.72 14.23
N THR A 188 32.40 -6.97 13.41
CA THR A 188 32.69 -5.55 13.65
C THR A 188 31.96 -4.61 12.71
N CYS A 189 31.71 -3.38 13.17
CA CYS A 189 31.00 -2.38 12.38
C CYS A 189 31.76 -1.93 11.14
N PRO A 190 31.17 -1.97 9.92
CA PRO A 190 31.81 -1.48 8.71
C PRO A 190 32.28 -0.02 8.81
N LEU A 191 31.60 0.79 9.62
CA LEU A 191 31.88 2.22 9.77
C LEU A 191 32.80 2.54 10.94
N CYS A 192 32.48 2.04 12.15
CA CYS A 192 33.22 2.42 13.36
C CYS A 192 34.11 1.31 13.94
N ARG A 193 34.14 0.13 13.33
CA ARG A 193 34.92 -1.06 13.75
C ARG A 193 34.64 -1.58 15.17
N ALA A 194 33.70 -1.01 15.90
CA ALA A 194 33.24 -1.54 17.18
C ALA A 194 32.61 -2.93 17.00
N ASN A 195 32.71 -3.79 18.01
CA ASN A 195 32.04 -5.09 18.01
C ASN A 195 30.51 -4.89 17.99
N PHE A 196 29.82 -5.67 17.16
CA PHE A 196 28.35 -5.64 17.04
C PHE A 196 27.63 -6.48 18.09
N ILE A 197 28.34 -7.40 18.75
CA ILE A 197 27.83 -8.26 19.81
C ILE A 197 27.66 -7.45 21.10
#